data_AF-A0AAN8JDB4-F1
#
_entry.id   AF-A0AAN8JDB4-F1
#
_cell.length_a   1.000
_cell.length_b   1.000
_cell.length_c   1.000
_cell.angle_alpha   90.00
_cell.angle_beta   90.00
_cell.angle_gamma   90.00
#
_symmetry.space_group_name_H-M   'P 1'
#
loop_
_entity.id
_entity.type
_entity.pdbx_description
1 polymer ?
#
loop_
_entity_poly.entity_id
_entity_poly.type
_entity_poly.pdbx_seq_one_letter_code
_entity_poly.pdbx_strand_id
1 'polypeptide(L)'
;MVTASADSTTKTQGDNLRLTCTAESNPPPSTFKWYKSDGNIADVSSNGLLDISNIARNQGGIYRCEANTTLVPTNGSSITRSESQTINISVLCKYNYI
;
A
#
# COMPACT_ATOMS: atom_id res chain seq x y z
N MET A 1 7.68 9.17 -9.39
CA MET A 1 6.87 9.55 -8.21
C MET A 1 6.03 8.35 -7.81
N VAL A 2 5.98 8.02 -6.52
CA VAL A 2 5.10 6.97 -5.99
C VAL A 2 3.72 7.55 -5.68
N THR A 3 2.69 6.82 -6.07
CA THR A 3 1.28 7.16 -5.85
C THR A 3 0.57 5.98 -5.19
N ALA A 4 -0.03 6.21 -4.02
CA ALA A 4 -0.86 5.28 -3.28
C ALA A 4 -2.32 5.74 -3.34
N SER A 5 -3.22 4.89 -3.82
CA SER A 5 -4.64 5.17 -3.94
C SER A 5 -5.48 4.03 -3.37
N ALA A 6 -6.72 4.34 -3.05
CA ALA A 6 -7.73 3.39 -2.59
C ALA A 6 -8.95 3.48 -3.50
N ASP A 7 -9.69 2.38 -3.62
CA ASP A 7 -11.01 2.39 -4.25
C ASP A 7 -12.01 3.28 -3.46
N SER A 8 -11.89 3.33 -2.13
CA SER A 8 -12.46 4.39 -1.29
C SER A 8 -11.62 4.60 -0.04
N THR A 9 -11.40 5.85 0.36
CA THR A 9 -10.71 6.21 1.61
C THR A 9 -11.60 6.04 2.84
N THR A 10 -12.91 5.86 2.64
CA THR A 10 -13.89 5.58 3.70
C THR A 10 -14.64 4.30 3.37
N LYS A 11 -14.55 3.31 4.26
CA LYS A 11 -15.22 2.01 4.13
C LYS A 11 -16.09 1.76 5.34
N THR A 12 -17.12 0.95 5.18
CA THR A 12 -17.89 0.42 6.32
C THR A 12 -17.30 -0.93 6.71
N GLN A 13 -17.37 -1.27 8.00
CA GLN A 13 -16.97 -2.59 8.46
C GLN A 13 -17.68 -3.71 7.68
N GLY A 14 -16.89 -4.66 7.17
CA GLY A 14 -17.35 -5.75 6.32
C GLY A 14 -17.26 -5.46 4.82
N ASP A 15 -16.91 -4.24 4.40
CA ASP A 15 -16.65 -3.94 3.00
C ASP A 15 -15.30 -4.53 2.54
N ASN A 16 -15.15 -4.66 1.23
CA ASN A 16 -13.86 -4.95 0.63
C ASN A 16 -13.12 -3.64 0.34
N LEU A 17 -11.83 -3.61 0.63
CA LEU A 17 -10.91 -2.51 0.36
C LEU A 17 -9.84 -2.98 -0.62
N ARG A 18 -9.62 -2.21 -1.68
CA ARG A 18 -8.48 -2.40 -2.59
C ARG A 18 -7.60 -1.17 -2.56
N LEU A 19 -6.36 -1.36 -2.15
CA LEU A 19 -5.31 -0.35 -2.24
C LEU A 19 -4.45 -0.62 -3.47
N THR A 20 -4.10 0.44 -4.18
CA THR A 20 -3.26 0.40 -5.38
C THR A 20 -2.06 1.30 -5.19
N CYS A 21 -0.88 0.78 -5.47
CA CYS A 21 0.34 1.56 -5.48
C CYS A 21 0.98 1.50 -6.86
N THR A 22 1.27 2.68 -7.42
CA THR A 22 1.99 2.82 -8.68
C THR A 22 3.21 3.68 -8.46
N ALA A 23 4.24 3.49 -9.28
CA ALA A 23 5.40 4.37 -9.27
C ALA A 23 5.90 4.58 -10.67
N GLU A 24 6.02 5.86 -11.04
CA GLU A 24 6.67 6.28 -12.27
C GLU A 24 8.17 6.34 -12.02
N SER A 25 8.88 5.27 -12.40
CA SER A 25 10.35 5.20 -12.35
C SER A 25 10.91 4.55 -13.62
N ASN A 26 12.12 4.95 -14.00
CA ASN A 26 12.90 4.29 -15.05
C ASN A 26 14.27 3.92 -14.47
N PRO A 27 14.60 2.63 -14.30
CA PRO A 27 13.80 1.43 -14.59
C PRO A 27 12.53 1.30 -13.74
N PRO A 28 11.56 0.46 -14.13
CA PRO A 28 10.36 0.23 -13.34
C PRO A 28 10.69 -0.36 -11.96
N PRO A 29 9.81 -0.19 -10.96
CA PRO A 29 10.01 -0.78 -9.65
C PRO A 29 10.08 -2.30 -9.75
N SER A 30 11.04 -2.89 -9.02
CA SER A 30 11.21 -4.33 -8.92
C SER A 30 10.25 -4.94 -7.90
N THR A 31 9.87 -4.19 -6.85
CA THR A 31 8.92 -4.65 -5.82
C THR A 31 8.12 -3.51 -5.22
N PHE A 32 6.89 -3.81 -4.78
CA PHE A 32 6.09 -2.94 -3.92
C PHE A 32 5.86 -3.62 -2.58
N LYS A 33 5.88 -2.84 -1.50
CA LYS A 33 5.61 -3.30 -0.14
C LYS A 33 4.57 -2.41 0.52
N TRP A 34 3.54 -3.03 1.08
CA TRP A 34 2.56 -2.33 1.89
C TRP A 34 2.85 -2.55 3.36
N TYR A 35 2.83 -1.46 4.13
CA TYR A 35 2.97 -1.46 5.58
C TYR A 35 1.73 -0.85 6.22
N LYS A 36 1.33 -1.38 7.37
CA LYS A 36 0.37 -0.72 8.26
C LYS A 36 1.07 0.26 9.18
N SER A 37 0.29 1.11 9.85
CA SER A 37 0.78 2.15 10.77
C SER A 37 1.58 1.63 11.96
N ASP A 38 1.41 0.36 12.31
CA ASP A 38 2.18 -0.36 13.33
C ASP A 38 3.57 -0.83 12.83
N GLY A 39 3.89 -0.56 11.56
CA GLY A 39 5.11 -1.00 10.90
C GLY A 39 5.06 -2.45 10.40
N ASN A 40 3.95 -3.17 10.63
CA ASN A 40 3.80 -4.53 10.15
C ASN A 40 3.62 -4.53 8.63
N ILE A 41 4.31 -5.46 7.98
CA ILE A 41 4.15 -5.71 6.55
C ILE A 41 2.75 -6.29 6.34
N ALA A 42 1.93 -5.56 5.58
CA ALA A 42 0.60 -5.99 5.18
C ALA A 42 0.66 -6.92 3.98
N ASP A 43 1.52 -6.60 2.99
CA ASP A 43 1.74 -7.42 1.81
C ASP A 43 3.04 -7.03 1.08
N VAL A 44 3.56 -7.96 0.28
CA VAL A 44 4.68 -7.74 -0.65
C VAL A 44 4.24 -8.26 -2.03
N SER A 45 4.05 -7.35 -2.98
CA SER A 45 3.53 -7.68 -4.30
C SER A 45 4.33 -7.02 -5.42
N SER A 46 4.33 -7.65 -6.60
CA SER A 46 4.95 -7.08 -7.80
C SER A 46 4.03 -6.11 -8.54
N ASN A 47 2.71 -6.20 -8.30
CA ASN A 47 1.69 -5.37 -8.96
C ASN A 47 1.26 -4.15 -8.11
N GLY A 48 1.75 -4.02 -6.88
CA GLY A 48 1.42 -2.91 -5.99
C GLY A 48 0.00 -2.94 -5.43
N LEU A 49 -0.74 -4.03 -5.61
CA LEU A 49 -2.10 -4.19 -5.08
C LEU A 49 -2.06 -4.78 -3.68
N LEU A 50 -3.01 -4.34 -2.84
CA LEU A 50 -3.34 -4.93 -1.54
C LEU A 50 -4.87 -5.03 -1.44
N ASP A 51 -5.36 -6.27 -1.38
CA ASP A 51 -6.77 -6.59 -1.27
C ASP A 51 -7.11 -7.05 0.16
N ILE A 52 -8.03 -6.34 0.81
CA ILE A 52 -8.53 -6.67 2.15
C ILE A 52 -10.03 -6.94 2.04
N SER A 53 -10.43 -8.20 2.21
CA SER A 53 -11.84 -8.59 2.26
C SER A 53 -12.41 -8.45 3.67
N ASN A 54 -13.68 -8.05 3.79
CA ASN A 54 -14.38 -7.93 5.07
C ASN A 54 -13.62 -7.09 6.11
N ILE A 55 -13.25 -5.85 5.74
CA ILE A 55 -12.39 -5.01 6.57
C ILE A 55 -13.00 -4.75 7.96
N ALA A 56 -12.21 -4.97 9.01
CA ALA A 56 -12.60 -4.70 10.38
C ALA A 56 -12.28 -3.25 10.77
N ARG A 57 -13.02 -2.70 11.74
CA ARG A 57 -12.84 -1.32 12.21
C ARG A 57 -11.41 -1.02 12.68
N ASN A 58 -10.77 -1.98 13.36
CA ASN A 58 -9.39 -1.86 13.84
C ASN A 58 -8.34 -2.00 12.73
N GLN A 59 -8.74 -2.30 11.49
CA GLN A 59 -7.88 -2.29 10.32
C GLN A 59 -7.91 -0.94 9.60
N GLY A 60 -8.74 0.01 10.03
CA GLY A 60 -8.60 1.41 9.63
C GLY A 60 -7.28 2.01 10.14
N GLY A 61 -6.77 3.02 9.45
CA GLY A 61 -5.53 3.70 9.79
C GLY A 61 -4.67 4.02 8.57
N ILE A 62 -3.41 4.33 8.84
CA ILE A 62 -2.44 4.74 7.82
C ILE A 62 -1.81 3.50 7.19
N TYR A 63 -1.86 3.44 5.87
CA TYR A 63 -1.17 2.48 5.04
C TYR A 63 -0.04 3.18 4.30
N ARG A 64 1.16 2.59 4.29
CA ARG A 64 2.32 3.10 3.56
C ARG A 64 2.69 2.11 2.46
N CYS A 65 2.68 2.56 1.22
CA CYS A 65 3.31 1.83 0.14
C CYS A 65 4.77 2.27 0.01
N GLU A 66 5.67 1.32 -0.20
CA GLU A 66 7.06 1.52 -0.58
C GLU A 66 7.33 0.83 -1.91
N ALA A 67 7.73 1.60 -2.92
CA ALA A 67 8.18 1.08 -4.21
C ALA A 67 9.71 1.03 -4.22
N ASN A 68 10.27 -0.14 -4.50
CA ASN A 68 11.70 -0.34 -4.60
C ASN A 68 12.09 -0.52 -6.07
N THR A 69 13.00 0.30 -6.54
CA THR A 69 13.53 0.26 -7.91
C THR A 69 15.01 -0.11 -7.85
N THR A 70 15.38 -1.19 -8.53
CA THR A 70 16.78 -1.64 -8.63
C THR A 70 17.44 -1.01 -9.85
N LEU A 71 18.48 -0.22 -9.61
CA LEU A 71 19.35 0.39 -10.61
C LEU A 71 20.61 -0.47 -10.74
N VAL A 72 21.01 -0.79 -11.96
CA VAL A 72 22.26 -1.49 -12.25
C VAL A 72 23.15 -0.55 -13.05
N PRO A 73 24.06 0.21 -12.39
CA PRO A 73 24.99 1.07 -13.11
C PRO A 73 26.06 0.23 -13.83
N THR A 74 26.74 0.85 -14.78
CA THR A 74 27.76 0.22 -15.64
C THR A 74 28.96 -0.37 -14.90
N ASN A 75 29.16 0.03 -13.64
CA ASN A 75 30.16 -0.55 -12.75
C ASN A 75 29.75 -1.91 -12.15
N GLY A 76 28.58 -2.44 -12.52
CA GLY A 76 28.09 -3.75 -12.07
C GLY A 76 27.53 -3.78 -10.64
N SER A 77 27.44 -2.64 -9.97
CA SER A 77 26.79 -2.54 -8.64
C SER A 77 25.26 -2.60 -8.79
N SER A 78 24.54 -3.03 -7.76
CA SER A 78 23.07 -2.90 -7.72
C SER A 78 22.70 -1.89 -6.64
N ILE A 79 22.06 -0.80 -7.03
CA ILE A 79 21.58 0.26 -6.12
C ILE A 79 20.06 0.15 -6.05
N THR A 80 19.51 -0.06 -4.87
CA THR A 80 18.06 -0.05 -4.67
C THR A 80 17.61 1.33 -4.20
N ARG A 81 16.73 1.98 -4.95
CA ARG A 81 16.06 3.23 -4.54
C ARG A 81 14.67 2.88 -4.01
N SER A 82 14.36 3.38 -2.82
CA SER A 82 13.05 3.21 -2.18
C SER A 82 12.33 4.55 -2.11
N GLU A 83 11.12 4.62 -2.64
CA GLU A 83 10.21 5.76 -2.46
C GLU A 83 8.93 5.27 -1.80
N SER A 84 8.29 6.12 -0.98
CA SER A 84 7.09 5.72 -0.27
C SER A 84 6.02 6.80 -0.25
N GLN A 85 4.75 6.39 -0.27
CA GLN A 85 3.60 7.26 -0.06
C GLN A 85 2.62 6.63 0.93
N THR A 86 1.99 7.48 1.74
CA THR A 86 0.99 7.08 2.74
C THR A 86 -0.42 7.44 2.30
N ILE A 87 -1.39 6.61 2.68
CA ILE A 87 -2.82 6.86 2.52
C ILE A 87 -3.53 6.48 3.83
N ASN A 88 -4.49 7.30 4.26
CA ASN A 88 -5.26 7.04 5.48
C ASN A 88 -6.64 6.47 5.11
N ILE A 89 -7.00 5.35 5.73
CA ILE A 89 -8.27 4.66 5.50
C ILE A 89 -9.13 4.73 6.75
N SER A 90 -10.30 5.34 6.61
CA SER A 90 -11.31 5.43 7.67
C SER A 90 -12.29 4.28 7.56
N VAL A 91 -12.47 3.51 8.64
CA VAL A 91 -13.47 2.44 8.69
C VAL A 91 -14.58 2.80 9.66
N LEU A 92 -15.79 2.98 9.13
CA LEU A 92 -17.00 3.29 9.88
C LEU A 92 -17.58 2.02 10.53
N CYS A 93 -18.14 2.17 11.72
CA CYS A 93 -18.95 1.12 12.33
C CYS A 93 -20.14 0.80 11.43
N LYS A 94 -20.42 -0.48 11.26
CA LYS A 94 -21.77 -0.90 10.90
C LYS A 94 -22.63 -0.66 12.15
N TYR A 95 -23.60 0.24 12.08
CA TYR A 95 -24.47 0.62 13.20
C TYR A 95 -24.89 -0.61 14.03
N ASN A 96 -24.56 -0.61 15.32
CA ASN A 96 -25.12 -1.56 16.28
C ASN A 96 -26.48 -1.01 16.72
N TYR A 97 -27.55 -1.44 16.06
CA TYR A 97 -28.88 -1.40 16.67
C TYR A 97 -28.92 -2.52 17.70
N ILE A 98 -28.66 -2.19 18.97
CA ILE A 98 -29.09 -2.97 20.13
C ILE A 98 -30.00 -2.08 20.94
#